data_AF-A0A1J6J1Q9-F1
#
_entry.id   AF-A0A1J6J1Q9-F1
#
_cell.length_a   1.000
_cell.length_b   1.000
_cell.length_c   1.000
_cell.angle_alpha   90.00
_cell.angle_beta   90.00
_cell.angle_gamma   90.00
#
_symmetry.space_group_name_H-M   'P 1'
#
loop_
_entity.id
_entity.type
_entity.pdbx_description
1 polymer ?
#
loop_
_entity_poly.entity_id
_entity_poly.type
_entity_poly.pdbx_seq_one_letter_code
_entity_poly.pdbx_strand_id
1 'polypeptide(L)'
;MREAEAQEDAKLTEFQAEMVQMSAVLCGDHMKKSYPNKLVEEMTVAKAADYVHNAFKKFLDEGEKAIQSGAHESTIVIPRDQLLPAERAPRKSKSFASKFFSCIVCDH
;
A
#
# COMPACT_ATOMS: atom_id res chain seq x y z
N MET A 1 -13.79 23.07 16.69
CA MET A 1 -14.74 22.08 16.13
C MET A 1 -15.46 22.76 14.98
N ARG A 2 -15.86 22.05 13.91
CA ARG A 2 -16.61 22.70 12.80
C ARG A 2 -17.94 23.24 13.34
N GLU A 3 -18.41 24.34 12.77
CA GLU A 3 -19.65 25.00 13.18
C GLU A 3 -20.91 24.21 12.78
N ALA A 4 -20.80 23.36 11.76
CA ALA A 4 -21.87 22.50 11.28
C ALA A 4 -21.40 21.05 11.13
N GLU A 5 -22.37 20.14 11.22
CA GLU A 5 -22.16 18.72 10.95
C GLU A 5 -21.83 18.47 9.47
N ALA A 6 -21.21 17.33 9.19
CA ALA A 6 -20.94 16.92 7.82
C ALA A 6 -22.27 16.52 7.13
N GLN A 7 -22.46 16.98 5.90
CA GLN A 7 -23.60 16.58 5.09
C GLN A 7 -23.29 15.23 4.43
N GLU A 8 -23.47 14.15 5.19
CA GLU A 8 -23.01 12.80 4.87
C GLU A 8 -23.49 12.27 3.51
N ASP A 9 -24.72 12.61 3.12
CA ASP A 9 -25.33 12.17 1.86
C ASP A 9 -25.05 13.11 0.68
N ALA A 10 -24.35 14.24 0.89
CA ALA A 10 -24.01 15.17 -0.18
C ALA A 10 -23.06 14.53 -1.20
N LYS A 11 -23.12 15.01 -2.44
CA LYS A 11 -22.03 14.84 -3.40
C LYS A 11 -20.78 15.57 -2.92
N LEU A 12 -19.62 15.11 -3.38
CA LEU A 12 -18.34 15.67 -2.99
C LEU A 12 -18.14 17.07 -3.57
N THR A 13 -17.55 17.96 -2.77
CA THR A 13 -16.87 19.13 -3.32
C THR A 13 -15.62 18.71 -4.10
N GLU A 14 -15.10 19.61 -4.93
CA GLU A 14 -13.84 19.38 -5.67
C GLU A 14 -12.71 18.96 -4.72
N PHE A 15 -12.50 19.72 -3.64
CA PHE A 15 -11.47 19.40 -2.64
C PHE A 15 -11.69 18.03 -1.97
N GLN A 16 -12.94 17.66 -1.68
CA GLN A 16 -13.23 16.33 -1.11
C GLN A 16 -12.92 15.21 -2.11
N ALA A 17 -13.20 15.42 -3.41
CA ALA A 17 -12.84 14.48 -4.46
C ALA A 17 -11.32 14.35 -4.62
N GLU A 18 -10.57 15.46 -4.56
CA GLU A 18 -9.10 15.45 -4.61
C GLU A 18 -8.50 14.65 -3.43
N MET A 19 -9.09 14.75 -2.24
CA MET A 19 -8.66 13.96 -1.08
C MET A 19 -8.85 12.45 -1.29
N VAL A 20 -9.96 12.04 -1.93
CA VAL A 20 -10.18 10.64 -2.32
C VAL A 20 -9.14 10.20 -3.35
N GLN A 21 -8.88 11.03 -4.37
CA GLN A 21 -7.90 10.72 -5.42
C GLN A 21 -6.48 10.59 -4.86
N MET A 22 -6.06 11.49 -3.99
CA MET A 22 -4.78 11.40 -3.27
C MET A 22 -4.70 10.11 -2.45
N SER A 23 -5.78 9.74 -1.75
CA SER A 23 -5.82 8.51 -0.96
C SER A 23 -5.75 7.25 -1.82
N ALA A 24 -6.34 7.29 -3.03
CA ALA A 24 -6.19 6.22 -4.01
C ALA A 24 -4.74 6.05 -4.49
N VAL A 25 -3.95 7.12 -4.50
CA VAL A 25 -2.50 7.02 -4.77
C VAL A 25 -1.81 6.25 -3.64
N LEU A 26 -2.09 6.60 -2.38
CA LEU A 26 -1.49 5.97 -1.18
C LEU A 26 -1.76 4.46 -1.12
N CYS A 27 -2.95 4.02 -1.49
CA CYS A 27 -3.33 2.61 -1.42
C CYS A 27 -3.17 1.84 -2.75
N GLY A 28 -2.58 2.47 -3.77
CA GLY A 28 -2.30 1.86 -5.08
C GLY A 28 -3.48 1.79 -6.06
N ASP A 29 -4.67 2.23 -5.65
CA ASP A 29 -5.89 2.25 -6.45
C ASP A 29 -5.85 3.21 -7.65
N HIS A 30 -4.89 4.14 -7.68
CA HIS A 30 -4.62 4.98 -8.85
C HIS A 30 -4.33 4.18 -10.15
N MET A 31 -3.96 2.90 -10.02
CA MET A 31 -3.76 1.99 -11.15
C MET A 31 -5.07 1.44 -11.73
N LYS A 32 -6.21 1.60 -11.04
CA LYS A 32 -7.52 1.10 -11.50
C LYS A 32 -8.08 1.99 -12.61
N LYS A 33 -8.80 1.40 -13.56
CA LYS A 33 -9.47 2.12 -14.67
C LYS A 33 -10.49 3.18 -14.23
N SER A 34 -10.94 3.14 -12.98
CA SER A 34 -11.85 4.13 -12.40
C SER A 34 -11.15 5.44 -12.01
N TYR A 35 -9.84 5.44 -11.80
CA TYR A 35 -9.10 6.64 -11.45
C TYR A 35 -8.91 7.58 -12.67
N PRO A 36 -8.93 8.91 -12.50
CA PRO A 36 -9.23 9.65 -11.26
C PRO A 36 -10.72 9.95 -11.06
N ASN A 37 -11.46 10.22 -12.13
CA ASN A 37 -12.78 10.86 -12.03
C ASN A 37 -13.93 9.88 -11.77
N LYS A 38 -13.91 8.69 -12.39
CA LYS A 38 -14.97 7.69 -12.19
C LYS A 38 -14.98 7.11 -10.78
N LEU A 39 -13.86 7.21 -10.05
CA LEU A 39 -13.75 6.81 -8.65
C LEU A 39 -14.67 7.66 -7.76
N VAL A 40 -14.75 8.96 -8.01
CA VAL A 40 -15.41 9.94 -7.13
C VAL A 40 -16.83 10.29 -7.57
N GLU A 41 -17.19 10.01 -8.83
CA GLU A 41 -18.44 10.42 -9.50
C GLU A 41 -19.71 10.11 -8.68
N GLU A 42 -19.76 8.93 -8.04
CA GLU A 42 -20.92 8.46 -7.29
C GLU A 42 -20.72 8.35 -5.77
N MET A 43 -19.71 9.03 -5.24
CA MET A 43 -19.46 9.05 -3.79
C MET A 43 -20.32 10.10 -3.07
N THR A 44 -20.79 9.71 -1.88
CA THR A 44 -21.29 10.64 -0.87
C THR A 44 -20.14 11.03 0.06
N VAL A 45 -20.31 12.11 0.84
CA VAL A 45 -19.31 12.54 1.83
C VAL A 45 -18.94 11.41 2.80
N ALA A 46 -19.92 10.64 3.29
CA ALA A 46 -19.67 9.49 4.15
C ALA A 46 -18.78 8.44 3.48
N LYS A 47 -19.11 8.04 2.25
CA LYS A 47 -18.35 7.04 1.49
C LYS A 47 -16.92 7.51 1.19
N ALA A 48 -16.75 8.81 0.91
CA ALA A 48 -15.43 9.38 0.69
C ALA A 48 -14.59 9.37 1.98
N ALA A 49 -15.19 9.72 3.12
CA ALA A 49 -14.51 9.68 4.41
C ALA A 49 -14.05 8.25 4.76
N ASP A 50 -14.93 7.26 4.60
CA ASP A 50 -14.60 5.85 4.80
C ASP A 50 -13.49 5.38 3.87
N TYR A 51 -13.55 5.76 2.59
CA TYR A 51 -12.52 5.42 1.61
C TYR A 51 -11.16 5.98 2.00
N VAL A 52 -11.09 7.27 2.36
CA VAL A 52 -9.85 7.94 2.78
C VAL A 52 -9.27 7.27 4.03
N HIS A 53 -10.12 7.01 5.04
CA HIS A 53 -9.70 6.35 6.27
C HIS A 53 -9.11 4.95 6.00
N ASN A 54 -9.81 4.14 5.20
CA ASN A 54 -9.36 2.78 4.90
C ASN A 54 -8.12 2.75 4.00
N ALA A 55 -8.00 3.66 3.04
CA ALA A 55 -6.81 3.80 2.20
C ALA A 55 -5.59 4.19 3.03
N PHE A 56 -5.73 5.15 3.95
CA PHE A 56 -4.65 5.57 4.84
C PHE A 56 -4.25 4.43 5.80
N LYS A 57 -5.22 3.73 6.38
CA LYS A 57 -4.95 2.54 7.20
C LYS A 57 -4.16 1.48 6.43
N LYS A 58 -4.58 1.14 5.20
CA LYS A 58 -3.87 0.18 4.35
C LYS A 58 -2.43 0.62 4.08
N PHE A 59 -2.22 1.91 3.80
CA PHE A 59 -0.88 2.47 3.59
C PHE A 59 0.01 2.28 4.81
N LEU A 60 -0.48 2.60 6.02
CA LEU A 60 0.27 2.41 7.27
C LEU A 60 0.57 0.94 7.54
N ASP A 61 -0.44 0.07 7.43
CA ASP A 61 -0.31 -1.37 7.71
C ASP A 61 0.71 -2.03 6.77
N GLU A 62 0.72 -1.67 5.49
CA GLU A 62 1.70 -2.20 4.53
C GLU A 62 3.11 -1.61 4.72
N GLY A 63 3.21 -0.34 5.13
CA GLY A 63 4.47 0.28 5.54
C GLY A 63 5.12 -0.44 6.72
N GLU A 64 4.33 -0.70 7.76
CA GLU A 64 4.79 -1.42 8.95
C GLU A 64 5.22 -2.85 8.60
N LYS A 65 4.43 -3.59 7.80
CA LYS A 65 4.80 -4.93 7.32
C LYS A 65 6.11 -4.93 6.54
N ALA A 66 6.35 -3.92 5.70
CA ALA A 66 7.59 -3.82 4.93
C ALA A 66 8.79 -3.64 5.85
N ILE A 67 8.72 -2.75 6.85
CA ILE A 67 9.77 -2.54 7.84
C ILE A 67 10.02 -3.83 8.63
N GLN A 68 8.97 -4.48 9.13
CA GLN A 68 9.07 -5.77 9.85
C GLN A 68 9.68 -6.88 8.99
N SER A 69 9.54 -6.80 7.66
CA SER A 69 10.14 -7.73 6.69
C SER A 69 11.57 -7.36 6.29
N GLY A 70 12.16 -6.32 6.88
CA GLY A 70 13.54 -5.88 6.65
C GLY A 70 13.72 -4.84 5.54
N ALA A 71 12.65 -4.20 5.09
CA ALA A 71 12.78 -3.03 4.21
C ALA A 71 13.43 -1.85 4.97
N HIS A 72 14.14 -1.00 4.24
CA HIS A 72 14.67 0.24 4.80
C HIS A 72 13.51 1.19 5.13
N GLU A 73 13.62 2.01 6.17
CA GLU A 73 12.54 2.90 6.63
C GLU A 73 12.13 3.93 5.56
N SER A 74 13.05 4.31 4.67
CA SER A 74 12.77 5.20 3.53
C SER A 74 12.16 4.48 2.31
N THR A 75 11.78 3.21 2.42
CA THR A 75 11.17 2.48 1.32
C THR A 75 9.75 3.00 1.08
N ILE A 76 9.48 3.44 -0.15
CA ILE A 76 8.13 3.84 -0.55
C ILE A 76 7.33 2.58 -0.87
N VAL A 77 6.37 2.25 0.00
CA VAL A 77 5.47 1.12 -0.21
C VAL A 77 4.26 1.58 -1.02
N ILE A 78 4.00 0.88 -2.13
CA ILE A 78 2.76 1.02 -2.89
C ILE A 78 1.97 -0.26 -2.67
N PRO A 79 0.90 -0.23 -1.84
CA PRO A 79 0.03 -1.39 -1.66
C PRO A 79 -0.54 -1.81 -3.02
N ARG A 80 -0.31 -3.04 -3.46
CA ARG A 80 -0.87 -3.57 -4.72
C ARG A 80 -1.59 -4.87 -4.41
N ASP A 81 -2.84 -4.98 -4.86
CA ASP A 81 -3.61 -6.23 -4.80
C ASP A 81 -3.12 -7.25 -5.85
N GLN A 82 -2.25 -6.84 -6.78
CA GLN A 82 -1.67 -7.73 -7.77
C GLN A 82 -0.39 -8.37 -7.23
N LEU A 83 -0.49 -9.69 -7.02
CA LEU A 83 0.61 -10.66 -7.02
C LEU A 83 1.40 -10.57 -8.34
N LEU A 84 2.17 -9.50 -8.54
CA LEU A 84 3.39 -9.65 -9.30
C LEU A 84 4.33 -10.45 -8.38
N PRO A 85 5.03 -11.49 -8.88
CA PRO A 85 6.02 -12.18 -8.08
C PRO A 85 6.89 -11.07 -7.49
N ALA A 86 6.90 -10.96 -6.15
CA ALA A 86 7.68 -9.98 -5.46
C ALA A 86 9.01 -9.88 -6.21
N GLU A 87 9.36 -8.68 -6.69
CA GLU A 87 10.76 -8.35 -6.95
C GLU A 87 11.45 -8.73 -5.66
N ARG A 88 11.96 -9.97 -5.63
CA ARG A 88 12.45 -10.61 -4.42
C ARG A 88 13.63 -9.73 -4.08
N ALA A 89 13.51 -8.90 -3.03
CA ALA A 89 14.68 -8.44 -2.30
C ALA A 89 15.61 -9.65 -2.21
N PRO A 90 16.87 -9.55 -2.66
CA PRO A 90 17.67 -10.71 -2.99
C PRO A 90 17.69 -11.62 -1.77
N ARG A 91 16.90 -12.70 -1.83
CA ARG A 91 16.96 -13.74 -0.83
C ARG A 91 18.38 -14.25 -1.00
N LYS A 92 19.24 -14.04 0.00
CA LYS A 92 20.53 -14.74 0.07
C LYS A 92 20.20 -16.22 -0.01
N SER A 93 20.20 -16.78 -1.21
CA SER A 93 20.04 -18.20 -1.41
C SER A 93 21.26 -18.80 -0.76
N LYS A 94 21.10 -19.40 0.42
CA LYS A 94 22.14 -20.27 0.95
C LYS A 94 22.26 -21.41 -0.06
N SER A 95 23.21 -21.26 -0.96
CA SER A 95 23.54 -22.26 -1.97
C SER A 95 23.79 -23.57 -1.25
N PHE A 96 23.12 -24.65 -1.68
CA PHE A 96 23.30 -25.99 -1.15
C PHE A 96 24.77 -26.45 -1.18
N ALA A 97 25.62 -25.79 -1.97
CA ALA A 97 27.06 -26.01 -2.00
C ALA A 97 27.74 -25.73 -0.64
N SER A 98 27.23 -24.82 0.21
CA SER A 98 27.89 -24.54 1.50
C SER A 98 27.76 -25.67 2.52
N LYS A 99 26.89 -26.66 2.30
CA LYS A 99 26.79 -27.87 3.13
C LYS A 99 27.70 -28.99 2.66
N PHE A 100 28.02 -29.06 1.36
CA PHE A 100 28.90 -30.11 0.81
C PHE A 100 30.39 -29.87 1.09
N PHE A 101 30.82 -28.63 1.30
CA PHE A 101 32.22 -28.35 1.64
C PHE A 101 32.54 -28.44 3.13
N SER A 102 31.53 -28.58 4.01
CA SER A 102 31.78 -28.70 5.46
C SER A 102 32.38 -30.06 5.87
N CYS A 103 32.29 -31.08 5.02
CA CYS A 103 32.81 -32.42 5.29
C CYS A 103 34.06 -32.79 4.48
N ILE A 104 34.60 -31.89 3.63
CA ILE A 104 35.77 -32.18 2.78
C ILE A 104 37.07 -31.57 3.34
N VAL A 105 37.00 -30.77 4.41
CA VAL A 105 38.17 -30.08 5.01
C VAL A 105 38.56 -30.66 6.38
N CYS A 106 38.27 -31.94 6.62
CA CYS A 106 38.70 -32.64 7.83
C CYS A 106 39.46 -33.95 7.54
N ASP A 107 40.21 -33.99 6.43
CA ASP A 107 41.16 -35.10 6.20
C ASP A 107 42.38 -34.59 5.40
N HIS A 108 43.30 -33.90 6.09
CA HIS A 108 44.76 -34.09 6.01
C HIS A 108 45.49 -33.27 7.10
#